data_AF-A0A937BSS9-F1
#
_entry.id   AF-A0A937BSS9-F1
#
_cell.length_a   1.000
_cell.length_b   1.000
_cell.length_c   1.000
_cell.angle_alpha   90.00
_cell.angle_beta   90.00
_cell.angle_gamma   90.00
#
_symmetry.space_group_name_H-M   'P 1'
#
loop_
_entity.id
_entity.type
_entity.pdbx_description
1 polymer ?
#
loop_
_entity_poly.entity_id
_entity_poly.type
_entity_poly.pdbx_seq_one_letter_code
_entity_poly.pdbx_strand_id
1 'polypeptide(L)'
;MMGYPDIAVYMMGKACSEDPANTDNLSNYASMLSMCGGEQLAIPLLNSLNKKFPKNSTILNNLGQAWFGLGDIDKATKYLDTVIRMYRYHPQANLTQSLIDESKGQSSVAVEHMINSIKHAYTKEKEDRLRKLGHKLSSKDIDWPFKKKADPLAFASFKRPPYPKNVDECISLEKIWDQFIEDIEKEGNRLGRQLKAAEETFQKLQQQRMQENISIVRASINAGAPQGELTVVPFFTAKAALKLNEIYSDKTGSLAFRMNEVLKKLAYHEIAMVPNFQAYETNIHILDSLDLEQTGEGLPNKDFCPKKKAVANELLLSYNPPKEQLYNEYLRLYREKMDEEMNYLQYTMWPDEYEVAKLKAKLAWLGLLKENGAKYITRYKCEIKPLNYKMGPLAEFDDVHCEYHSKLDLYGGSISLDCSRMTTKLDLGVFKGTLKQDMNKDTFKEQFMNCSVEVGISKSVGVEKGPLKAEATAGATIGAEFDRKGLKDVVVKAGVGVSAGAGPATVEAGVEGTISIISGATTFEGSGILRK
;
A
#
# COMPACT_ATOMS: atom_id res chain seq x y z
N MET A 1 -15.45 -32.19 -8.09
CA MET A 1 -15.80 -32.78 -6.79
C MET A 1 -16.60 -34.04 -7.04
N MET A 2 -16.09 -35.22 -6.69
CA MET A 2 -16.99 -36.33 -6.37
C MET A 2 -17.26 -36.20 -4.88
N GLY A 3 -18.41 -35.63 -4.52
CA GLY A 3 -18.91 -35.70 -3.15
C GLY A 3 -19.50 -37.09 -2.89
N TYR A 4 -19.95 -37.31 -1.65
CA TYR A 4 -20.87 -38.40 -1.32
C TYR A 4 -22.29 -37.82 -1.21
N PRO A 5 -22.94 -37.45 -2.34
CA PRO A 5 -24.22 -36.76 -2.33
C PRO A 5 -25.29 -37.54 -1.56
N ASP A 6 -25.27 -38.87 -1.66
CA ASP A 6 -26.23 -39.74 -0.97
C ASP A 6 -26.09 -39.65 0.55
N ILE A 7 -24.85 -39.57 1.07
CA ILE A 7 -24.57 -39.38 2.49
C ILE A 7 -25.02 -37.99 2.94
N ALA A 8 -24.76 -36.96 2.13
CA ALA A 8 -25.18 -35.59 2.44
C ALA A 8 -26.71 -35.47 2.50
N VAL A 9 -27.44 -36.07 1.56
CA VAL A 9 -28.91 -36.13 1.56
C VAL A 9 -29.41 -36.88 2.79
N TYR A 10 -28.80 -38.03 3.14
CA TYR A 10 -29.17 -38.79 4.33
C TYR A 10 -28.99 -37.98 5.62
N MET A 11 -27.82 -37.37 5.81
CA MET A 11 -27.51 -36.57 6.99
C MET A 11 -28.45 -35.37 7.13
N MET A 12 -28.73 -34.67 6.02
CA MET A 12 -29.66 -33.55 6.01
C MET A 12 -31.10 -34.00 6.29
N GLY A 13 -31.51 -35.17 5.79
CA GLY A 13 -32.81 -35.77 6.12
C GLY A 13 -32.95 -36.11 7.60
N LYS A 14 -31.88 -36.63 8.22
CA LYS A 14 -31.82 -36.87 9.67
C LYS A 14 -31.91 -35.58 10.47
N ALA A 15 -31.14 -34.56 10.12
CA ALA A 15 -31.20 -33.25 10.76
C ALA A 15 -32.61 -32.63 10.68
N CYS A 16 -33.30 -32.76 9.54
CA CYS A 16 -34.68 -32.30 9.40
C CYS A 16 -35.69 -33.14 10.20
N SER A 17 -35.39 -34.41 10.47
CA SER A 17 -36.26 -35.28 11.28
C SER A 17 -36.16 -34.96 12.77
N GLU A 18 -34.97 -34.58 13.23
CA GLU A 18 -34.71 -34.18 14.62
C GLU A 18 -35.22 -32.77 14.92
N ASP A 19 -35.12 -31.85 13.96
CA ASP A 19 -35.68 -30.50 14.05
C ASP A 19 -36.48 -30.11 12.79
N PRO A 20 -37.76 -30.57 12.69
CA PRO A 20 -38.61 -30.30 11.53
C PRO A 20 -39.03 -28.83 11.39
N ALA A 21 -38.84 -28.01 12.43
CA ALA A 21 -39.17 -26.59 12.41
C ALA A 21 -38.04 -25.74 11.82
N ASN A 22 -36.81 -26.27 11.75
CA ASN A 22 -35.65 -25.55 11.25
C ASN A 22 -35.73 -25.33 9.73
N THR A 23 -35.99 -24.08 9.35
CA THR A 23 -36.21 -23.70 7.97
C THR A 23 -34.93 -23.70 7.14
N ASP A 24 -33.77 -23.50 7.77
CA ASP A 24 -32.47 -23.54 7.08
C ASP A 24 -32.09 -24.97 6.73
N ASN A 25 -32.31 -25.91 7.67
CA ASN A 25 -32.12 -27.34 7.42
C ASN A 25 -33.04 -27.83 6.29
N LEU A 26 -34.32 -27.44 6.30
CA LEU A 26 -35.27 -27.79 5.25
C LEU A 26 -34.87 -27.21 3.88
N SER A 27 -34.38 -25.97 3.85
CA SER A 27 -33.94 -25.30 2.62
C SER A 27 -32.69 -25.98 2.03
N ASN A 28 -31.72 -26.31 2.89
CA ASN A 28 -30.51 -27.03 2.52
C ASN A 28 -30.82 -28.47 2.08
N TYR A 29 -31.71 -29.17 2.79
CA TYR A 29 -32.14 -30.53 2.43
C TYR A 29 -32.83 -30.55 1.06
N ALA A 30 -33.73 -29.60 0.81
CA ALA A 30 -34.38 -29.48 -0.50
C ALA A 30 -33.37 -29.17 -1.63
N SER A 31 -32.38 -28.33 -1.36
CA SER A 31 -31.29 -28.08 -2.34
C SER A 31 -30.50 -29.35 -2.64
N MET A 32 -30.17 -30.15 -1.62
CA MET A 32 -29.45 -31.42 -1.79
C MET A 32 -30.29 -32.43 -2.57
N LEU A 33 -31.60 -32.53 -2.28
CA LEU A 33 -32.52 -33.35 -3.06
C LEU A 33 -32.50 -32.95 -4.55
N SER A 34 -32.59 -31.65 -4.86
CA SER A 34 -32.50 -31.18 -6.26
C SER A 34 -31.16 -31.50 -6.91
N MET A 35 -30.04 -31.43 -6.20
CA MET A 35 -28.72 -31.78 -6.75
C MET A 35 -28.58 -33.29 -7.04
N CYS A 36 -29.43 -34.14 -6.45
CA CYS A 36 -29.35 -35.60 -6.54
C CYS A 36 -30.49 -36.22 -7.37
N GLY A 37 -31.22 -35.44 -8.18
CA GLY A 37 -32.34 -35.96 -8.98
C GLY A 37 -33.63 -36.23 -8.18
N GLY A 38 -33.75 -35.63 -6.98
CA GLY A 38 -34.91 -35.69 -6.10
C GLY A 38 -35.81 -34.46 -6.19
N GLU A 39 -35.89 -33.79 -7.35
CA GLU A 39 -36.57 -32.51 -7.52
C GLU A 39 -38.06 -32.57 -7.14
N GLN A 40 -38.74 -33.69 -7.46
CA GLN A 40 -40.13 -33.95 -7.08
C GLN A 40 -40.35 -33.95 -5.56
N LEU A 41 -39.33 -34.29 -4.78
CA LEU A 41 -39.36 -34.25 -3.31
C LEU A 41 -38.97 -32.88 -2.77
N ALA A 42 -38.08 -32.17 -3.45
CA ALA A 42 -37.64 -30.83 -3.08
C ALA A 42 -38.75 -29.78 -3.23
N ILE A 43 -39.53 -29.83 -4.32
CA ILE A 43 -40.52 -28.80 -4.67
C ILE A 43 -41.59 -28.57 -3.58
N PRO A 44 -42.22 -29.60 -2.97
CA PRO A 44 -43.17 -29.40 -1.89
C PRO A 44 -42.57 -28.68 -0.67
N LEU A 45 -41.34 -29.04 -0.30
CA LEU A 45 -40.61 -28.40 0.80
C LEU A 45 -40.35 -26.92 0.48
N LEU A 46 -39.82 -26.65 -0.72
CA LEU A 46 -39.52 -25.30 -1.18
C LEU A 46 -40.79 -24.43 -1.34
N ASN A 47 -41.91 -24.99 -1.78
CA ASN A 47 -43.19 -24.28 -1.83
C ASN A 47 -43.71 -23.92 -0.44
N SER A 48 -43.55 -24.83 0.53
CA SER A 48 -43.88 -24.55 1.94
C SER A 48 -43.02 -23.40 2.49
N LEU A 49 -41.70 -23.44 2.22
CA LEU A 49 -40.78 -22.38 2.61
C LEU A 49 -41.09 -21.04 1.90
N ASN A 50 -41.41 -21.07 0.61
CA ASN A 50 -41.75 -19.85 -0.15
C ASN A 50 -43.03 -19.18 0.33
N LYS A 51 -44.00 -19.96 0.85
CA LYS A 51 -45.20 -19.40 1.50
C LYS A 51 -44.85 -18.66 2.80
N LYS A 52 -43.89 -19.18 3.58
CA LYS A 52 -43.44 -18.56 4.84
C LYS A 52 -42.52 -17.37 4.59
N PHE A 53 -41.68 -17.45 3.56
CA PHE A 53 -40.68 -16.45 3.22
C PHE A 53 -40.82 -16.01 1.76
N PRO A 54 -41.93 -15.32 1.42
CA PRO A 54 -42.14 -14.85 0.06
C PRO A 54 -41.02 -13.88 -0.33
N LYS A 55 -40.59 -13.94 -1.60
CA LYS A 55 -39.50 -13.12 -2.14
C LYS A 55 -38.12 -13.40 -1.50
N ASN A 56 -37.90 -14.57 -0.92
CA ASN A 56 -36.54 -14.99 -0.58
C ASN A 56 -35.82 -15.49 -1.84
N SER A 57 -34.75 -14.81 -2.26
CA SER A 57 -34.03 -15.14 -3.50
C SER A 57 -33.43 -16.55 -3.49
N THR A 58 -32.99 -17.05 -2.34
CA THR A 58 -32.43 -18.41 -2.21
C THR A 58 -33.50 -19.46 -2.42
N ILE A 59 -34.67 -19.31 -1.77
CA ILE A 59 -35.78 -20.26 -1.93
C ILE A 59 -36.31 -20.23 -3.36
N LEU A 60 -36.48 -19.04 -3.94
CA LEU A 60 -36.91 -18.89 -5.33
C LEU A 60 -35.90 -19.46 -6.32
N ASN A 61 -34.59 -19.29 -6.07
CA ASN A 61 -33.55 -19.92 -6.87
C ASN A 61 -33.66 -21.44 -6.79
N ASN A 62 -33.79 -22.01 -5.59
CA ASN A 62 -33.90 -23.45 -5.40
C ASN A 62 -35.15 -24.02 -6.08
N LEU A 63 -36.28 -23.31 -6.06
CA LEU A 63 -37.47 -23.65 -6.86
C LEU A 63 -37.16 -23.65 -8.35
N GLY A 64 -36.50 -22.59 -8.85
CA GLY A 64 -36.08 -22.50 -10.24
C GLY A 64 -35.17 -23.66 -10.67
N GLN A 65 -34.19 -24.03 -9.84
CA GLN A 65 -33.29 -25.16 -10.10
C GLN A 65 -34.05 -26.50 -10.08
N ALA A 66 -34.97 -26.71 -9.13
CA ALA A 66 -35.75 -27.94 -9.05
C ALA A 66 -36.68 -28.12 -10.27
N TRP A 67 -37.34 -27.05 -10.72
CA TRP A 67 -38.15 -27.12 -11.96
C TRP A 67 -37.29 -27.32 -13.20
N PHE A 68 -36.09 -26.73 -13.24
CA PHE A 68 -35.14 -26.94 -14.32
C PHE A 68 -34.66 -28.40 -14.38
N GLY A 69 -34.36 -29.02 -13.23
CA GLY A 69 -33.98 -30.44 -13.15
C GLY A 69 -35.07 -31.39 -13.64
N LEU A 70 -36.35 -31.06 -13.42
CA LEU A 70 -37.49 -31.80 -14.00
C LEU A 70 -37.72 -31.53 -15.50
N GLY A 71 -36.98 -30.61 -16.12
CA GLY A 71 -37.17 -30.21 -17.52
C GLY A 71 -38.35 -29.25 -17.76
N ASP A 72 -39.01 -28.73 -16.71
CA ASP A 72 -40.07 -27.73 -16.84
C ASP A 72 -39.46 -26.32 -16.94
N ILE A 73 -38.99 -26.00 -18.15
CA ILE A 73 -38.25 -24.77 -18.44
C ILE A 73 -39.09 -23.51 -18.18
N ASP A 74 -40.40 -23.55 -18.41
CA ASP A 74 -41.27 -22.39 -18.23
C ASP A 74 -41.42 -22.03 -16.74
N LYS A 75 -41.66 -23.04 -15.88
CA LYS A 75 -41.69 -22.81 -14.43
C LYS A 75 -40.33 -22.42 -13.89
N ALA A 76 -39.26 -23.05 -14.36
CA ALA A 76 -37.91 -22.68 -13.99
C ALA A 76 -37.65 -21.20 -14.28
N THR A 77 -37.85 -20.78 -15.53
CA THR A 77 -37.64 -19.41 -16.03
C THR A 77 -38.42 -18.40 -15.17
N LYS A 78 -39.70 -18.67 -14.85
CA LYS A 78 -40.51 -17.78 -14.02
C LYS A 78 -39.89 -17.49 -12.64
N TYR A 79 -39.36 -18.51 -11.98
CA TYR A 79 -38.71 -18.34 -10.68
C TYR A 79 -37.34 -17.66 -10.82
N LEU A 80 -36.52 -18.09 -11.79
CA LEU A 80 -35.19 -17.55 -12.03
C LEU A 80 -35.23 -16.06 -12.43
N ASP A 81 -36.18 -15.64 -13.26
CA ASP A 81 -36.39 -14.23 -13.62
C ASP A 81 -36.79 -13.38 -12.42
N THR A 82 -37.55 -13.95 -11.48
CA THR A 82 -37.89 -13.27 -10.24
C THR A 82 -36.65 -13.09 -9.37
N VAL A 83 -35.78 -14.11 -9.29
CA VAL A 83 -34.49 -14.00 -8.60
C VAL A 83 -33.61 -12.93 -9.24
N ILE A 84 -33.47 -12.92 -10.57
CA ILE A 84 -32.60 -11.96 -11.28
C ILE A 84 -33.15 -10.52 -11.16
N ARG A 85 -34.48 -10.32 -11.16
CA ARG A 85 -35.07 -8.99 -10.90
C ARG A 85 -34.76 -8.48 -9.49
N MET A 86 -34.68 -9.37 -8.51
CA MET A 86 -34.33 -9.03 -7.14
C MET A 86 -32.83 -8.86 -6.92
N TYR A 87 -32.04 -9.70 -7.58
CA TYR A 87 -30.59 -9.74 -7.50
C TYR A 87 -30.03 -10.00 -8.89
N ARG A 88 -29.75 -8.89 -9.60
CA ARG A 88 -29.30 -8.89 -11.01
C ARG A 88 -28.14 -9.86 -11.27
N TYR A 89 -27.19 -9.95 -10.36
CA TYR A 89 -25.98 -10.77 -10.50
C TYR A 89 -26.03 -12.09 -9.71
N HIS A 90 -27.23 -12.61 -9.41
CA HIS A 90 -27.37 -13.88 -8.71
C HIS A 90 -26.66 -15.00 -9.50
N PRO A 91 -25.59 -15.61 -8.97
CA PRO A 91 -24.71 -16.43 -9.81
C PRO A 91 -25.38 -17.68 -10.38
N GLN A 92 -26.10 -18.44 -9.56
CA GLN A 92 -26.69 -19.71 -10.00
C GLN A 92 -27.88 -19.47 -10.94
N ALA A 93 -28.79 -18.56 -10.59
CA ALA A 93 -29.91 -18.22 -11.46
C ALA A 93 -29.47 -17.73 -12.85
N ASN A 94 -28.49 -16.82 -12.92
CA ASN A 94 -27.91 -16.38 -14.19
C ASN A 94 -27.20 -17.51 -14.95
N LEU A 95 -26.50 -18.42 -14.25
CA LEU A 95 -25.89 -19.58 -14.89
C LEU A 95 -26.97 -20.44 -15.57
N THR A 96 -28.05 -20.78 -14.84
CA THR A 96 -29.12 -21.62 -15.40
C THR A 96 -29.86 -20.91 -16.54
N GLN A 97 -30.13 -19.61 -16.43
CA GLN A 97 -30.70 -18.85 -17.54
C GLN A 97 -29.80 -18.84 -18.78
N SER A 98 -28.48 -18.69 -18.60
CA SER A 98 -27.53 -18.79 -19.71
C SER A 98 -27.63 -20.13 -20.45
N LEU A 99 -27.79 -21.25 -19.72
CA LEU A 99 -27.99 -22.58 -20.31
C LEU A 99 -29.33 -22.71 -21.04
N ILE A 100 -30.39 -22.14 -20.49
CA ILE A 100 -31.72 -22.10 -21.11
C ILE A 100 -31.64 -21.32 -22.43
N ASP A 101 -31.02 -20.14 -22.44
CA ASP A 101 -30.88 -19.30 -23.63
C ASP A 101 -30.00 -19.96 -24.70
N GLU A 102 -28.90 -20.60 -24.28
CA GLU A 102 -28.05 -21.41 -25.17
C GLU A 102 -28.87 -22.52 -25.85
N SER A 103 -29.71 -23.23 -25.09
CA SER A 103 -30.58 -24.29 -25.64
C SER A 103 -31.62 -23.78 -26.64
N LYS A 104 -31.99 -22.50 -26.55
CA LYS A 104 -32.91 -21.81 -27.46
C LYS A 104 -32.20 -21.17 -28.67
N GLY A 105 -30.87 -21.32 -28.78
CA GLY A 105 -30.05 -20.68 -29.82
C GLY A 105 -29.85 -19.18 -29.64
N GLN A 106 -30.12 -18.64 -28.44
CA GLN A 106 -30.05 -17.21 -28.12
C GLN A 106 -28.68 -16.83 -27.57
N SER A 107 -27.61 -17.03 -28.36
CA SER A 107 -26.23 -16.94 -27.90
C SER A 107 -25.85 -15.59 -27.27
N SER A 108 -26.38 -14.46 -27.76
CA SER A 108 -26.10 -13.13 -27.20
C SER A 108 -26.64 -12.95 -25.78
N VAL A 109 -27.86 -13.43 -25.52
CA VAL A 109 -28.50 -13.37 -24.20
C VAL A 109 -27.81 -14.34 -23.24
N ALA A 110 -27.46 -15.54 -23.73
CA ALA A 110 -26.68 -16.51 -22.97
C ALA A 110 -25.35 -15.94 -22.49
N VAL A 111 -24.65 -15.16 -23.32
CA VAL A 111 -23.42 -14.45 -22.95
C VAL A 111 -23.67 -13.43 -21.84
N GLU A 112 -24.72 -12.62 -21.92
CA GLU A 112 -25.05 -11.64 -20.88
C GLU A 112 -25.32 -12.31 -19.53
N HIS A 113 -26.15 -13.35 -19.51
CA HIS A 113 -26.42 -14.12 -18.30
C HIS A 113 -25.14 -14.80 -17.76
N MET A 114 -24.28 -15.34 -18.62
CA MET A 114 -23.01 -15.92 -18.17
C MET A 114 -22.09 -14.87 -17.53
N ILE A 115 -21.97 -13.67 -18.11
CA ILE A 115 -21.21 -12.56 -17.54
C ILE A 115 -21.78 -12.15 -16.17
N ASN A 116 -23.11 -12.00 -16.08
CA ASN A 116 -23.78 -11.68 -14.82
C ASN A 116 -23.55 -12.76 -13.74
N SER A 117 -23.47 -14.03 -14.14
CA SER A 117 -23.13 -15.13 -13.23
C SER A 117 -21.69 -15.02 -12.69
N ILE A 118 -20.74 -14.64 -13.54
CA ILE A 118 -19.31 -14.55 -13.22
C ILE A 118 -19.01 -13.34 -12.31
N LYS A 119 -19.74 -12.22 -12.49
CA LYS A 119 -19.52 -10.98 -11.73
C LYS A 119 -19.36 -11.24 -10.24
N HIS A 120 -20.28 -11.98 -9.62
CA HIS A 120 -20.26 -12.25 -8.18
C HIS A 120 -19.75 -13.64 -7.79
N ALA A 121 -19.72 -14.63 -8.70
CA ALA A 121 -19.06 -15.92 -8.43
C ALA A 121 -18.34 -16.46 -9.68
N TYR A 122 -17.06 -16.10 -9.80
CA TYR A 122 -16.18 -16.62 -10.84
C TYR A 122 -15.85 -18.09 -10.58
N THR A 123 -15.90 -18.90 -11.63
CA THR A 123 -15.26 -20.22 -11.66
C THR A 123 -14.65 -20.45 -13.04
N LYS A 124 -13.68 -21.36 -13.12
CA LYS A 124 -13.01 -21.65 -14.39
C LYS A 124 -13.98 -22.22 -15.43
N GLU A 125 -14.92 -23.05 -14.98
CA GLU A 125 -15.94 -23.68 -15.82
C GLU A 125 -16.85 -22.64 -16.47
N LYS A 126 -17.23 -21.58 -15.73
CA LYS A 126 -18.02 -20.47 -16.28
C LYS A 126 -17.24 -19.68 -17.32
N GLU A 127 -15.97 -19.41 -17.08
CA GLU A 127 -15.10 -18.75 -18.06
C GLU A 127 -14.94 -19.57 -19.34
N ASP A 128 -14.75 -20.88 -19.20
CA ASP A 128 -14.60 -21.79 -20.35
C ASP A 128 -15.92 -21.93 -21.13
N ARG A 129 -17.07 -21.91 -20.46
CA ARG A 129 -18.38 -21.82 -21.12
C ARG A 129 -18.58 -20.49 -21.85
N LEU A 130 -18.25 -19.36 -21.22
CA LEU A 130 -18.33 -18.05 -21.86
C LEU A 130 -17.49 -17.99 -23.15
N ARG A 131 -16.31 -18.63 -23.12
CA ARG A 131 -15.45 -18.78 -24.29
C ARG A 131 -16.07 -19.63 -25.39
N LYS A 132 -16.76 -20.72 -25.05
CA LYS A 132 -17.52 -21.55 -26.01
C LYS A 132 -18.67 -20.78 -26.64
N LEU A 133 -19.28 -19.84 -25.90
CA LEU A 133 -20.28 -18.91 -26.42
C LEU A 133 -19.69 -17.79 -27.30
N GLY A 134 -18.37 -17.79 -27.54
CA GLY A 134 -17.70 -16.83 -28.43
C GLY A 134 -17.25 -15.53 -27.74
N HIS A 135 -17.37 -15.41 -26.42
CA HIS A 135 -16.95 -14.22 -25.67
C HIS A 135 -15.71 -14.50 -24.81
N LYS A 136 -14.70 -13.63 -24.89
CA LYS A 136 -13.52 -13.71 -24.03
C LYS A 136 -13.71 -12.80 -22.83
N LEU A 137 -13.63 -13.36 -21.63
CA LEU A 137 -13.76 -12.60 -20.38
C LEU A 137 -12.73 -11.46 -20.33
N SER A 138 -13.19 -10.27 -19.98
CA SER A 138 -12.36 -9.08 -19.83
C SER A 138 -12.51 -8.48 -18.43
N SER A 139 -11.67 -7.49 -18.12
CA SER A 139 -11.74 -6.75 -16.87
C SER A 139 -13.04 -5.99 -16.64
N LYS A 140 -13.74 -5.62 -17.72
CA LYS A 140 -15.03 -4.91 -17.66
C LYS A 140 -16.17 -5.82 -17.21
N ASP A 141 -15.99 -7.12 -17.40
CA ASP A 141 -16.97 -8.15 -17.11
C ASP A 141 -16.88 -8.64 -15.65
N ILE A 142 -15.88 -8.17 -14.89
CA ILE A 142 -15.63 -8.58 -13.51
C ILE A 142 -15.78 -7.41 -12.52
N ASP A 143 -16.48 -7.70 -11.43
CA ASP A 143 -16.55 -6.80 -10.29
C ASP A 143 -15.42 -7.14 -9.31
N TRP A 144 -14.79 -6.09 -8.79
CA TRP A 144 -13.71 -6.20 -7.81
C TRP A 144 -14.25 -5.76 -6.44
N PRO A 145 -14.38 -6.68 -5.46
CA PRO A 145 -15.07 -6.39 -4.20
C PRO A 145 -14.20 -5.63 -3.21
N PHE A 146 -12.89 -5.54 -3.45
CA PHE A 146 -11.95 -4.94 -2.51
C PHE A 146 -11.69 -3.47 -2.83
N LYS A 147 -11.62 -2.64 -1.79
CA LYS A 147 -11.20 -1.25 -1.91
C LYS A 147 -9.70 -1.19 -2.20
N LYS A 148 -9.31 -0.41 -3.21
CA LYS A 148 -7.89 -0.16 -3.50
C LYS A 148 -7.26 0.72 -2.41
N LYS A 149 -6.05 0.36 -2.00
CA LYS A 149 -5.15 1.21 -1.22
C LYS A 149 -4.51 2.22 -2.17
N ALA A 150 -4.52 3.50 -1.80
CA ALA A 150 -4.08 4.59 -2.69
C ALA A 150 -2.55 4.69 -2.83
N ASP A 151 -1.80 4.32 -1.80
CA ASP A 151 -0.33 4.30 -1.81
C ASP A 151 0.15 3.12 -0.93
N PRO A 152 -0.03 1.87 -1.38
CA PRO A 152 0.27 0.68 -0.60
C PRO A 152 1.74 0.55 -0.20
N LEU A 153 2.66 1.29 -0.84
CA LEU A 153 4.09 1.24 -0.58
C LEU A 153 4.69 2.59 -0.19
N ALA A 154 3.88 3.60 0.15
CA ALA A 154 4.37 4.92 0.57
C ALA A 154 5.26 5.67 -0.44
N PHE A 155 5.16 5.37 -1.73
CA PHE A 155 6.03 5.94 -2.76
C PHE A 155 5.83 7.45 -2.92
N ALA A 156 4.64 7.97 -2.64
CA ALA A 156 4.36 9.41 -2.76
C ALA A 156 5.14 10.27 -1.75
N SER A 157 5.63 9.66 -0.67
CA SER A 157 6.41 10.32 0.38
C SER A 157 7.80 10.74 -0.07
N PHE A 158 8.36 10.07 -1.08
CA PHE A 158 9.73 10.27 -1.51
C PHE A 158 9.87 11.53 -2.36
N LYS A 159 10.86 12.35 -2.01
CA LYS A 159 11.20 13.58 -2.73
C LYS A 159 12.64 13.49 -3.21
N ARG A 160 12.85 13.79 -4.50
CA ARG A 160 14.20 13.94 -5.08
C ARG A 160 14.68 15.38 -4.93
N PRO A 161 16.01 15.61 -4.87
CA PRO A 161 16.54 16.93 -5.09
C PRO A 161 16.19 17.40 -6.52
N PRO A 162 16.07 18.71 -6.75
CA PRO A 162 15.79 19.23 -8.08
C PRO A 162 17.00 19.07 -9.02
N TYR A 163 16.76 19.15 -10.32
CA TYR A 163 17.85 19.25 -11.30
C TYR A 163 18.42 20.68 -11.31
N PRO A 164 19.75 20.85 -11.35
CA PRO A 164 20.36 22.17 -11.37
C PRO A 164 20.09 22.87 -12.71
N LYS A 165 19.78 24.16 -12.69
CA LYS A 165 19.46 24.96 -13.89
C LYS A 165 20.62 25.82 -14.38
N ASN A 166 21.66 25.94 -13.57
CA ASN A 166 22.83 26.77 -13.81
C ASN A 166 24.03 26.23 -13.02
N VAL A 167 25.21 26.80 -13.26
CA VAL A 167 26.48 26.38 -12.63
C VAL A 167 26.45 26.54 -11.10
N ASP A 168 25.82 27.60 -10.60
CA ASP A 168 25.76 27.86 -9.15
C ASP A 168 24.90 26.81 -8.43
N GLU A 169 23.79 26.43 -9.04
CA GLU A 169 22.94 25.33 -8.59
C GLU A 169 23.65 23.98 -8.72
N CYS A 170 24.43 23.73 -9.78
CA CYS A 170 25.23 22.50 -9.91
C CYS A 170 26.16 22.34 -8.69
N ILE A 171 26.89 23.40 -8.34
CA ILE A 171 27.81 23.40 -7.20
C ILE A 171 27.07 23.22 -5.87
N SER A 172 25.91 23.88 -5.72
CA SER A 172 25.14 23.85 -4.47
C SER A 172 24.42 22.51 -4.25
N LEU A 173 23.92 21.91 -5.33
CA LEU A 173 23.13 20.67 -5.29
C LEU A 173 23.98 19.40 -5.36
N GLU A 174 25.23 19.46 -5.81
CA GLU A 174 26.12 18.29 -5.92
C GLU A 174 26.17 17.49 -4.62
N LYS A 175 26.50 18.14 -3.49
CA LYS A 175 26.54 17.46 -2.18
C LYS A 175 25.18 16.95 -1.70
N ILE A 176 24.10 17.61 -2.11
CA ILE A 176 22.74 17.21 -1.73
C ILE A 176 22.34 15.94 -2.48
N TRP A 177 22.69 15.86 -3.77
CA TRP A 177 22.53 14.65 -4.57
C TRP A 177 23.41 13.51 -4.07
N ASP A 178 24.67 13.77 -3.74
CA ASP A 178 25.57 12.75 -3.19
C ASP A 178 25.00 12.16 -1.89
N GLN A 179 24.57 13.01 -0.95
CA GLN A 179 23.95 12.54 0.29
C GLN A 179 22.67 11.76 0.05
N PHE A 180 21.82 12.24 -0.87
CA PHE A 180 20.58 11.55 -1.22
C PHE A 180 20.83 10.16 -1.82
N ILE A 181 21.81 10.05 -2.71
CA ILE A 181 22.20 8.76 -3.29
C ILE A 181 22.76 7.84 -2.22
N GLU A 182 23.59 8.35 -1.30
CA GLU A 182 24.13 7.57 -0.18
C GLU A 182 23.00 7.06 0.73
N ASP A 183 22.01 7.90 1.04
CA ASP A 183 20.85 7.52 1.85
C ASP A 183 19.99 6.45 1.16
N ILE A 184 19.79 6.58 -0.17
CA ILE A 184 19.13 5.56 -0.98
C ILE A 184 19.91 4.24 -0.96
N GLU A 185 21.23 4.28 -1.09
CA GLU A 185 22.06 3.07 -1.07
C GLU A 185 22.03 2.38 0.29
N LYS A 186 22.08 3.15 1.39
CA LYS A 186 21.93 2.61 2.75
C LYS A 186 20.59 1.88 2.91
N GLU A 187 19.50 2.52 2.50
CA GLU A 187 18.17 1.92 2.58
C GLU A 187 18.01 0.73 1.62
N GLY A 188 18.55 0.83 0.41
CA GLY A 188 18.57 -0.25 -0.58
C GLY A 188 19.35 -1.47 -0.07
N ASN A 189 20.47 -1.27 0.60
CA ASN A 189 21.23 -2.36 1.23
C ASN A 189 20.45 -3.02 2.38
N ARG A 190 19.71 -2.24 3.17
CA ARG A 190 18.82 -2.76 4.24
C ARG A 190 17.71 -3.62 3.63
N LEU A 191 16.98 -3.09 2.64
CA LEU A 191 15.92 -3.81 1.94
C LEU A 191 16.47 -5.02 1.17
N GLY A 192 17.69 -4.96 0.64
CA GLY A 192 18.35 -6.10 -0.01
C GLY A 192 18.60 -7.26 0.94
N ARG A 193 18.97 -7.00 2.21
CA ARG A 193 19.07 -8.03 3.25
C ARG A 193 17.72 -8.66 3.56
N GLN A 194 16.67 -7.83 3.69
CA GLN A 194 15.30 -8.32 3.92
C GLN A 194 14.80 -9.16 2.75
N LEU A 195 15.08 -8.72 1.51
CA LEU A 195 14.70 -9.44 0.30
C LEU A 195 15.32 -10.83 0.27
N LYS A 196 16.62 -10.95 0.56
CA LYS A 196 17.29 -12.25 0.58
C LYS A 196 16.65 -13.22 1.58
N ALA A 197 16.35 -12.75 2.80
CA ALA A 197 15.68 -13.57 3.80
C ALA A 197 14.24 -13.96 3.40
N ALA A 198 13.51 -13.04 2.76
CA ALA A 198 12.17 -13.30 2.25
C ALA A 198 12.19 -14.31 1.09
N GLU A 199 13.17 -14.23 0.19
CA GLU A 199 13.34 -15.17 -0.93
C GLU A 199 13.67 -16.58 -0.44
N GLU A 200 14.55 -16.72 0.56
CA GLU A 200 14.85 -18.01 1.19
C GLU A 200 13.60 -18.63 1.84
N THR A 201 12.80 -17.79 2.52
CA THR A 201 11.52 -18.21 3.13
C THR A 201 10.51 -18.65 2.08
N PHE A 202 10.34 -17.87 1.01
CA PHE A 202 9.47 -18.18 -0.11
C PHE A 202 9.85 -19.51 -0.77
N GLN A 203 11.13 -19.72 -1.07
CA GLN A 203 11.62 -20.95 -1.68
C GLN A 203 11.32 -22.17 -0.81
N LYS A 204 11.57 -22.08 0.50
CA LYS A 204 11.27 -23.15 1.45
C LYS A 204 9.78 -23.49 1.49
N LEU A 205 8.91 -22.49 1.62
CA LEU A 205 7.46 -22.68 1.69
C LEU A 205 6.89 -23.19 0.35
N GLN A 206 7.43 -22.70 -0.77
CA GLN A 206 7.07 -23.20 -2.11
C GLN A 206 7.42 -24.68 -2.26
N GLN A 207 8.61 -25.09 -1.83
CA GLN A 207 9.04 -26.49 -1.87
C GLN A 207 8.15 -27.38 -0.98
N GLN A 208 7.76 -26.91 0.21
CA GLN A 208 6.84 -27.62 1.09
C GLN A 208 5.48 -27.84 0.45
N ARG A 209 4.85 -26.77 -0.07
CA ARG A 209 3.57 -26.85 -0.80
C ARG A 209 3.64 -27.81 -1.99
N MET A 210 4.75 -27.80 -2.72
CA MET A 210 4.97 -28.72 -3.85
C MET A 210 5.06 -30.18 -3.37
N GLN A 211 5.82 -30.46 -2.31
CA GLN A 211 5.97 -31.80 -1.76
C GLN A 211 4.64 -32.33 -1.20
N GLU A 212 3.87 -31.50 -0.50
CA GLU A 212 2.52 -31.81 -0.01
C GLU A 212 1.60 -32.17 -1.18
N ASN A 213 1.55 -31.35 -2.22
CA ASN A 213 0.77 -31.62 -3.43
C ASN A 213 1.17 -32.95 -4.09
N ILE A 214 2.48 -33.22 -4.23
CA ILE A 214 2.97 -34.50 -4.78
C ILE A 214 2.53 -35.68 -3.91
N SER A 215 2.57 -35.54 -2.59
CA SER A 215 2.16 -36.59 -1.66
C SER A 215 0.67 -36.93 -1.79
N ILE A 216 -0.20 -35.90 -1.93
CA ILE A 216 -1.64 -36.05 -2.14
C ILE A 216 -1.92 -36.70 -3.50
N VAL A 217 -1.21 -36.30 -4.55
CA VAL A 217 -1.35 -36.93 -5.89
C VAL A 217 -0.96 -38.40 -5.82
N ARG A 218 0.16 -38.75 -5.18
CA ARG A 218 0.58 -40.15 -5.01
C ARG A 218 -0.43 -40.97 -4.22
N ALA A 219 -0.93 -40.44 -3.10
CA ALA A 219 -1.98 -41.09 -2.33
C ALA A 219 -3.25 -41.31 -3.16
N SER A 220 -3.63 -40.31 -3.97
CA SER A 220 -4.78 -40.38 -4.87
C SER A 220 -4.65 -41.46 -5.94
N ILE A 221 -3.45 -41.60 -6.53
CA ILE A 221 -3.15 -42.66 -7.50
C ILE A 221 -3.22 -44.04 -6.83
N ASN A 222 -2.58 -44.19 -5.67
CA ASN A 222 -2.53 -45.47 -4.95
C ASN A 222 -3.92 -45.96 -4.50
N ALA A 223 -4.79 -45.05 -4.09
CA ALA A 223 -6.15 -45.37 -3.66
C ALA A 223 -7.15 -45.51 -4.82
N GLY A 224 -6.75 -45.17 -6.05
CA GLY A 224 -7.67 -45.13 -7.21
C GLY A 224 -8.76 -44.06 -7.10
N ALA A 225 -8.66 -43.15 -6.12
CA ALA A 225 -9.63 -42.09 -5.85
C ALA A 225 -8.92 -40.90 -5.17
N PRO A 226 -9.34 -39.64 -5.40
CA PRO A 226 -8.74 -38.46 -4.77
C PRO A 226 -8.68 -38.58 -3.23
N GLN A 227 -7.49 -38.41 -2.64
CA GLN A 227 -7.24 -38.57 -1.19
C GLN A 227 -7.06 -37.26 -0.42
N GLY A 228 -7.30 -36.11 -1.06
CA GLY A 228 -7.16 -34.80 -0.43
C GLY A 228 -7.29 -33.65 -1.43
N GLU A 229 -7.22 -32.42 -0.95
CA GLU A 229 -7.24 -31.23 -1.78
C GLU A 229 -5.81 -30.71 -1.99
N LEU A 230 -5.46 -30.42 -3.24
CA LEU A 230 -4.21 -29.73 -3.53
C LEU A 230 -4.25 -28.33 -2.94
N THR A 231 -3.08 -27.84 -2.54
CA THR A 231 -2.90 -26.45 -2.10
C THR A 231 -3.48 -25.51 -3.16
N VAL A 232 -4.57 -24.83 -2.81
CA VAL A 232 -5.38 -24.05 -3.73
C VAL A 232 -4.74 -22.69 -3.99
N VAL A 233 -4.65 -22.29 -5.25
CA VAL A 233 -4.29 -20.90 -5.61
C VAL A 233 -5.25 -19.91 -4.94
N PRO A 234 -4.80 -18.70 -4.57
CA PRO A 234 -5.66 -17.71 -3.92
C PRO A 234 -7.00 -17.50 -4.67
N PHE A 235 -8.12 -17.45 -3.95
CA PHE A 235 -9.48 -17.48 -4.53
C PHE A 235 -9.75 -16.44 -5.64
N PHE A 236 -9.10 -15.28 -5.57
CA PHE A 236 -9.30 -14.17 -6.51
C PHE A 236 -8.28 -14.12 -7.64
N THR A 237 -7.38 -15.11 -7.75
CA THR A 237 -6.25 -15.12 -8.70
C THR A 237 -6.69 -14.81 -10.13
N ALA A 238 -7.72 -15.49 -10.64
CA ALA A 238 -8.16 -15.28 -12.02
C ALA A 238 -8.75 -13.89 -12.28
N LYS A 239 -9.54 -13.35 -11.32
CA LYS A 239 -10.08 -11.99 -11.42
C LYS A 239 -8.97 -10.95 -11.33
N ALA A 240 -8.02 -11.13 -10.42
CA ALA A 240 -6.87 -10.25 -10.25
C ALA A 240 -5.96 -10.26 -11.48
N ALA A 241 -5.72 -11.43 -12.07
CA ALA A 241 -4.93 -11.57 -13.30
C ALA A 241 -5.54 -10.79 -14.48
N LEU A 242 -6.87 -10.76 -14.61
CA LEU A 242 -7.54 -9.95 -15.63
C LEU A 242 -7.30 -8.45 -15.43
N LYS A 243 -7.30 -7.97 -14.18
CA LYS A 243 -7.01 -6.57 -13.85
C LYS A 243 -5.53 -6.23 -14.10
N LEU A 244 -4.61 -7.11 -13.70
CA LEU A 244 -3.18 -6.96 -13.96
C LEU A 244 -2.88 -6.88 -15.46
N ASN A 245 -3.53 -7.71 -16.28
CA ASN A 245 -3.36 -7.70 -17.73
C ASN A 245 -3.74 -6.35 -18.37
N GLU A 246 -4.64 -5.55 -17.79
CA GLU A 246 -4.94 -4.21 -18.30
C GLU A 246 -3.74 -3.26 -18.15
N ILE A 247 -3.08 -3.35 -16.99
CA ILE A 247 -1.92 -2.51 -16.64
C ILE A 247 -0.79 -2.74 -17.65
N TYR A 248 -0.53 -4.01 -17.98
CA TYR A 248 0.54 -4.44 -18.89
C TYR A 248 0.16 -4.46 -20.37
N SER A 249 -1.11 -4.28 -20.71
CA SER A 249 -1.53 -4.27 -22.12
C SER A 249 -0.82 -3.15 -22.89
N ASP A 250 -0.47 -3.40 -24.14
CA ASP A 250 0.13 -2.41 -25.06
C ASP A 250 -0.92 -1.50 -25.70
N LYS A 251 -2.19 -1.68 -25.34
CA LYS A 251 -3.32 -0.88 -25.85
C LYS A 251 -3.13 0.59 -25.53
N THR A 252 -3.42 1.44 -26.52
CA THR A 252 -3.37 2.90 -26.39
C THR A 252 -4.10 3.35 -25.13
N GLY A 253 -3.37 4.05 -24.26
CA GLY A 253 -3.89 4.60 -23.00
C GLY A 253 -3.65 3.76 -21.75
N SER A 254 -3.15 2.52 -21.86
CA SER A 254 -2.73 1.74 -20.68
C SER A 254 -1.57 2.43 -19.93
N LEU A 255 -1.36 2.04 -18.67
CA LEU A 255 -0.25 2.56 -17.87
C LEU A 255 1.11 2.19 -18.48
N ALA A 256 1.29 0.93 -18.91
CA ALA A 256 2.51 0.50 -19.59
C ALA A 256 2.75 1.28 -20.89
N PHE A 257 1.71 1.51 -21.71
CA PHE A 257 1.81 2.30 -22.93
C PHE A 257 2.24 3.74 -22.62
N ARG A 258 1.57 4.42 -21.68
CA ARG A 258 1.90 5.79 -21.29
C ARG A 258 3.33 5.93 -20.77
N MET A 259 3.79 4.96 -19.97
CA MET A 259 5.17 4.93 -19.48
C MET A 259 6.18 4.79 -20.63
N ASN A 260 5.93 3.89 -21.58
CA ASN A 260 6.78 3.70 -22.76
C ASN A 260 6.85 4.97 -23.62
N GLU A 261 5.75 5.70 -23.76
CA GLU A 261 5.74 6.99 -24.47
C GLU A 261 6.60 8.05 -23.77
N VAL A 262 6.59 8.12 -22.43
CA VAL A 262 7.49 9.02 -21.68
C VAL A 262 8.96 8.60 -21.84
N LEU A 263 9.26 7.30 -21.80
CA LEU A 263 10.61 6.79 -22.04
C LEU A 263 11.13 7.15 -23.45
N LYS A 264 10.28 7.05 -24.48
CA LYS A 264 10.63 7.52 -25.83
C LYS A 264 10.92 9.02 -25.87
N LYS A 265 10.11 9.84 -25.17
CA LYS A 265 10.35 11.29 -25.08
C LYS A 265 11.67 11.60 -24.37
N LEU A 266 12.01 10.87 -23.30
CA LEU A 266 13.31 10.99 -22.64
C LEU A 266 14.46 10.67 -23.59
N ALA A 267 14.37 9.58 -24.33
CA ALA A 267 15.39 9.22 -25.33
C ALA A 267 15.50 10.25 -26.46
N TYR A 268 14.36 10.76 -26.95
CA TYR A 268 14.34 11.81 -27.97
C TYR A 268 14.95 13.12 -27.46
N HIS A 269 14.69 13.50 -26.21
CA HIS A 269 15.30 14.68 -25.58
C HIS A 269 16.82 14.62 -25.60
N GLU A 270 17.42 13.46 -25.32
CA GLU A 270 18.88 13.29 -25.43
C GLU A 270 19.39 13.57 -26.85
N ILE A 271 18.71 13.01 -27.85
CA ILE A 271 19.08 13.15 -29.27
C ILE A 271 18.89 14.61 -29.73
N ALA A 272 17.77 15.23 -29.37
CA ALA A 272 17.43 16.60 -29.75
C ALA A 272 18.41 17.63 -29.17
N MET A 273 19.07 17.32 -28.05
CA MET A 273 20.02 18.20 -27.38
C MET A 273 21.46 18.08 -27.91
N VAL A 274 21.75 17.16 -28.83
CA VAL A 274 23.09 16.99 -29.44
C VAL A 274 23.63 18.30 -30.04
N PRO A 275 22.86 19.09 -30.82
CA PRO A 275 23.35 20.37 -31.35
C PRO A 275 23.70 21.38 -30.24
N ASN A 276 22.93 21.42 -29.15
CA ASN A 276 23.21 22.30 -28.01
C ASN A 276 24.53 21.93 -27.33
N PHE A 277 24.83 20.63 -27.19
CA PHE A 277 26.12 20.17 -26.68
C PHE A 277 27.28 20.55 -27.62
N GLN A 278 27.10 20.40 -28.93
CA GLN A 278 28.11 20.81 -29.91
C GLN A 278 28.36 22.33 -29.89
N ALA A 279 27.30 23.12 -29.79
CA ALA A 279 27.38 24.57 -29.66
C ALA A 279 28.08 24.99 -28.36
N TYR A 280 27.77 24.33 -27.24
CA TYR A 280 28.46 24.53 -25.97
C TYR A 280 29.97 24.28 -26.10
N GLU A 281 30.39 23.12 -26.62
CA GLU A 281 31.82 22.80 -26.77
C GLU A 281 32.53 23.77 -27.72
N THR A 282 31.88 24.13 -28.84
CA THR A 282 32.43 25.09 -29.80
C THR A 282 32.62 26.47 -29.17
N ASN A 283 31.61 26.97 -28.45
CA ASN A 283 31.66 28.28 -27.79
C ASN A 283 32.69 28.30 -26.67
N ILE A 284 32.81 27.21 -25.88
CA ILE A 284 33.84 27.10 -24.85
C ILE A 284 35.23 27.09 -25.49
N HIS A 285 35.45 26.33 -26.56
CA HIS A 285 36.73 26.29 -27.25
C HIS A 285 37.13 27.68 -27.78
N ILE A 286 36.20 28.42 -28.40
CA ILE A 286 36.45 29.80 -28.84
C ILE A 286 36.83 30.69 -27.65
N LEU A 287 36.08 30.61 -26.55
CA LEU A 287 36.37 31.40 -25.35
C LEU A 287 37.71 31.01 -24.72
N ASP A 288 38.11 29.75 -24.74
CA ASP A 288 39.40 29.27 -24.25
C ASP A 288 40.54 29.80 -25.12
N SER A 289 40.42 29.78 -26.46
CA SER A 289 41.42 30.37 -27.36
C SER A 289 41.58 31.87 -27.12
N LEU A 290 40.47 32.61 -27.03
CA LEU A 290 40.50 34.05 -26.75
C LEU A 290 41.11 34.37 -25.38
N ASP A 291 40.82 33.55 -24.37
CA ASP A 291 41.37 33.70 -23.03
C ASP A 291 42.90 33.48 -23.03
N LEU A 292 43.39 32.49 -23.78
CA LEU A 292 44.81 32.23 -23.96
C LEU A 292 45.53 33.38 -24.68
N GLU A 293 44.93 33.97 -25.73
CA GLU A 293 45.52 35.07 -26.51
C GLU A 293 45.74 36.36 -25.69
N GLN A 294 44.99 36.55 -24.61
CA GLN A 294 45.08 37.74 -23.74
C GLN A 294 45.65 37.46 -22.35
N THR A 295 46.16 36.24 -22.10
CA THR A 295 46.78 35.84 -20.83
C THR A 295 48.30 35.86 -20.94
N GLY A 296 48.97 36.63 -20.07
CA GLY A 296 50.43 36.74 -20.04
C GLY A 296 50.95 38.10 -19.60
N GLU A 297 52.26 38.21 -19.45
CA GLU A 297 52.93 39.45 -19.08
C GLU A 297 52.75 40.50 -20.19
N GLY A 298 52.30 41.70 -19.81
CA GLY A 298 52.03 42.81 -20.75
C GLY A 298 50.68 42.74 -21.48
N LEU A 299 49.84 41.75 -21.21
CA LEU A 299 48.51 41.57 -21.84
C LEU A 299 47.35 42.01 -20.93
N PRO A 300 46.12 42.16 -21.46
CA PRO A 300 44.97 42.65 -20.69
C PRO A 300 44.52 41.75 -19.54
N ASN A 301 44.76 40.43 -19.59
CA ASN A 301 44.39 39.45 -18.57
C ASN A 301 42.93 39.58 -18.07
N LYS A 302 41.95 39.77 -18.98
CA LYS A 302 40.53 39.94 -18.57
C LYS A 302 39.97 38.63 -18.03
N ASP A 303 39.05 38.71 -17.07
CA ASP A 303 38.34 37.53 -16.57
C ASP A 303 37.29 37.02 -17.58
N PHE A 304 37.52 35.82 -18.11
CA PHE A 304 36.61 35.14 -19.04
C PHE A 304 35.66 34.17 -18.33
N CYS A 305 35.84 33.90 -17.04
CA CYS A 305 34.97 32.97 -16.32
C CYS A 305 33.48 33.35 -16.43
N PRO A 306 33.05 34.62 -16.26
CA PRO A 306 31.64 34.98 -16.39
C PRO A 306 31.04 34.63 -17.74
N LYS A 307 31.82 34.76 -18.83
CA LYS A 307 31.39 34.40 -20.19
C LYS A 307 31.26 32.89 -20.34
N LYS A 308 32.25 32.12 -19.87
CA LYS A 308 32.21 30.64 -19.91
C LYS A 308 31.06 30.09 -19.05
N LYS A 309 30.81 30.70 -17.88
CA LYS A 309 29.66 30.42 -17.01
C LYS A 309 28.32 30.70 -17.69
N ALA A 310 28.20 31.81 -18.43
CA ALA A 310 26.98 32.13 -19.17
C ALA A 310 26.63 31.07 -20.24
N VAL A 311 27.63 30.63 -21.02
CA VAL A 311 27.46 29.55 -22.02
C VAL A 311 27.06 28.22 -21.36
N ALA A 312 27.65 27.89 -20.21
CA ALA A 312 27.26 26.71 -19.43
C ALA A 312 25.82 26.80 -18.90
N ASN A 313 25.41 27.97 -18.39
CA ASN A 313 24.05 28.20 -17.89
C ASN A 313 23.00 28.03 -18.99
N GLU A 314 23.29 28.46 -20.21
CA GLU A 314 22.38 28.29 -21.36
C GLU A 314 22.15 26.79 -21.69
N LEU A 315 23.22 25.99 -21.70
CA LEU A 315 23.10 24.55 -21.90
C LEU A 315 22.31 23.88 -20.77
N LEU A 316 22.64 24.20 -19.50
CA LEU A 316 21.96 23.61 -18.35
C LEU A 316 20.47 23.96 -18.32
N LEU A 317 20.11 25.22 -18.61
CA LEU A 317 18.74 25.70 -18.62
C LEU A 317 17.91 25.08 -19.75
N SER A 318 18.51 24.80 -20.90
CA SER A 318 17.83 24.14 -22.02
C SER A 318 17.71 22.63 -21.83
N TYR A 319 18.67 21.97 -21.17
CA TYR A 319 18.69 20.52 -21.02
C TYR A 319 17.95 20.01 -19.77
N ASN A 320 18.26 20.55 -18.59
CA ASN A 320 17.86 19.94 -17.31
C ASN A 320 16.37 20.08 -17.00
N PRO A 321 15.72 21.26 -17.11
CA PRO A 321 14.30 21.40 -16.76
C PRO A 321 13.34 20.52 -17.59
N PRO A 322 13.46 20.44 -18.94
CA PRO A 322 12.59 19.55 -19.71
C PRO A 322 12.80 18.07 -19.35
N LYS A 323 14.06 17.67 -19.11
CA LYS A 323 14.39 16.31 -18.68
C LYS A 323 13.81 15.98 -17.30
N GLU A 324 13.91 16.92 -16.36
CA GLU A 324 13.34 16.78 -15.02
C GLU A 324 11.82 16.60 -15.08
N GLN A 325 11.13 17.40 -15.90
CA GLN A 325 9.69 17.29 -16.08
C GLN A 325 9.28 15.91 -16.63
N LEU A 326 9.96 15.43 -17.68
CA LEU A 326 9.70 14.11 -18.26
C LEU A 326 9.99 12.99 -17.26
N TYR A 327 11.07 13.09 -16.49
CA TYR A 327 11.42 12.08 -15.50
C TYR A 327 10.43 12.07 -14.32
N ASN A 328 9.96 13.24 -13.88
CA ASN A 328 8.91 13.33 -12.85
C ASN A 328 7.57 12.76 -13.35
N GLU A 329 7.23 12.95 -14.62
CA GLU A 329 6.08 12.29 -15.24
C GLU A 329 6.26 10.76 -15.24
N TYR A 330 7.46 10.27 -15.58
CA TYR A 330 7.78 8.85 -15.54
C TYR A 330 7.65 8.25 -14.14
N LEU A 331 8.24 8.90 -13.12
CA LEU A 331 8.13 8.47 -11.72
C LEU A 331 6.67 8.43 -11.24
N ARG A 332 5.85 9.41 -11.62
CA ARG A 332 4.41 9.43 -11.29
C ARG A 332 3.68 8.23 -11.91
N LEU A 333 3.90 7.95 -13.19
CA LEU A 333 3.29 6.80 -13.88
C LEU A 333 3.79 5.46 -13.31
N TYR A 334 5.08 5.37 -12.99
CA TYR A 334 5.65 4.19 -12.35
C TYR A 334 4.98 3.93 -10.99
N ARG A 335 4.80 4.97 -10.17
CA ARG A 335 4.05 4.88 -8.92
C ARG A 335 2.61 4.39 -9.14
N GLU A 336 1.86 5.03 -10.03
CA GLU A 336 0.48 4.61 -10.37
C GLU A 336 0.41 3.13 -10.76
N LYS A 337 1.37 2.66 -11.57
CA LYS A 337 1.50 1.26 -11.97
C LYS A 337 1.75 0.35 -10.77
N MET A 338 2.71 0.70 -9.90
CA MET A 338 3.04 -0.11 -8.72
C MET A 338 1.89 -0.15 -7.71
N ASP A 339 1.19 0.97 -7.50
CA ASP A 339 0.03 1.02 -6.60
C ASP A 339 -1.07 0.07 -7.10
N GLU A 340 -1.38 0.11 -8.39
CA GLU A 340 -2.33 -0.81 -9.02
C GLU A 340 -1.86 -2.28 -8.92
N GLU A 341 -0.60 -2.57 -9.21
CA GLU A 341 -0.05 -3.92 -9.11
C GLU A 341 -0.14 -4.49 -7.69
N MET A 342 0.26 -3.73 -6.66
CA MET A 342 0.20 -4.20 -5.27
C MET A 342 -1.23 -4.46 -4.79
N ASN A 343 -2.21 -3.73 -5.31
CA ASN A 343 -3.62 -3.98 -5.02
C ASN A 343 -4.15 -5.30 -5.59
N TYR A 344 -3.51 -5.85 -6.63
CA TYR A 344 -3.96 -7.09 -7.28
C TYR A 344 -3.04 -8.29 -7.01
N LEU A 345 -1.72 -8.09 -6.93
CA LEU A 345 -0.75 -9.17 -6.73
C LEU A 345 -0.96 -9.92 -5.41
N GLN A 346 -1.40 -9.24 -4.36
CA GLN A 346 -1.75 -9.87 -3.08
C GLN A 346 -2.84 -10.96 -3.22
N TYR A 347 -3.61 -10.94 -4.31
CA TYR A 347 -4.67 -11.89 -4.61
C TYR A 347 -4.28 -12.93 -5.67
N THR A 348 -3.06 -12.84 -6.21
CA THR A 348 -2.49 -13.84 -7.13
C THR A 348 -1.32 -14.60 -6.53
N MET A 349 -0.73 -14.07 -5.44
CA MET A 349 0.48 -14.57 -4.81
C MET A 349 0.19 -15.09 -3.40
N TRP A 350 1.02 -16.01 -2.94
CA TRP A 350 1.06 -16.38 -1.52
C TRP A 350 1.63 -15.23 -0.67
N PRO A 351 1.34 -15.16 0.64
CA PRO A 351 1.85 -14.08 1.49
C PRO A 351 3.37 -13.93 1.45
N ASP A 352 4.11 -15.04 1.43
CA ASP A 352 5.57 -15.08 1.32
C ASP A 352 6.10 -14.57 -0.03
N GLU A 353 5.41 -14.92 -1.12
CA GLU A 353 5.73 -14.42 -2.45
C GLU A 353 5.40 -12.92 -2.60
N TYR A 354 4.27 -12.49 -2.03
CA TYR A 354 3.85 -11.09 -2.03
C TYR A 354 4.82 -10.21 -1.24
N GLU A 355 5.39 -10.71 -0.14
CA GLU A 355 6.45 -10.00 0.59
C GLU A 355 7.67 -9.75 -0.29
N VAL A 356 8.12 -10.78 -1.02
CA VAL A 356 9.21 -10.65 -2.01
C VAL A 356 8.85 -9.61 -3.08
N ALA A 357 7.61 -9.61 -3.59
CA ALA A 357 7.15 -8.64 -4.58
C ALA A 357 7.18 -7.20 -4.04
N LYS A 358 6.72 -6.95 -2.81
CA LYS A 358 6.80 -5.63 -2.17
C LYS A 358 8.25 -5.15 -2.03
N LEU A 359 9.15 -6.01 -1.56
CA LEU A 359 10.56 -5.67 -1.39
C LEU A 359 11.24 -5.35 -2.73
N LYS A 360 10.95 -6.13 -3.78
CA LYS A 360 11.42 -5.87 -5.15
C LYS A 360 10.89 -4.53 -5.67
N ALA A 361 9.62 -4.21 -5.45
CA ALA A 361 9.03 -2.93 -5.84
C ALA A 361 9.69 -1.75 -5.11
N LYS A 362 9.90 -1.85 -3.78
CA LYS A 362 10.61 -0.82 -3.00
C LYS A 362 12.04 -0.60 -3.52
N LEU A 363 12.79 -1.67 -3.78
CA LEU A 363 14.15 -1.58 -4.35
C LEU A 363 14.17 -0.98 -5.75
N ALA A 364 13.23 -1.36 -6.61
CA ALA A 364 13.12 -0.79 -7.95
C ALA A 364 12.80 0.71 -7.89
N TRP A 365 11.91 1.13 -6.99
CA TRP A 365 11.59 2.54 -6.75
C TRP A 365 12.84 3.33 -6.31
N LEU A 366 13.59 2.82 -5.33
CA LEU A 366 14.86 3.42 -4.90
C LEU A 366 15.87 3.54 -6.06
N GLY A 367 15.95 2.51 -6.91
CA GLY A 367 16.79 2.51 -8.11
C GLY A 367 16.44 3.66 -9.07
N LEU A 368 15.16 3.90 -9.30
CA LEU A 368 14.69 5.02 -10.11
C LEU A 368 14.98 6.37 -9.45
N LEU A 369 14.80 6.49 -8.13
CA LEU A 369 15.09 7.75 -7.45
C LEU A 369 16.58 8.13 -7.52
N LYS A 370 17.47 7.14 -7.44
CA LYS A 370 18.93 7.31 -7.53
C LYS A 370 19.40 7.75 -8.92
N GLU A 371 18.64 7.47 -9.97
CA GLU A 371 19.04 7.83 -11.33
C GLU A 371 19.14 9.37 -11.46
N ASN A 372 20.38 9.87 -11.47
CA ASN A 372 20.67 11.28 -11.66
C ASN A 372 21.00 11.51 -13.13
N GLY A 373 19.95 11.73 -13.92
CA GLY A 373 20.09 12.05 -15.34
C GLY A 373 20.44 13.51 -15.62
N ALA A 374 20.63 14.36 -14.60
CA ALA A 374 20.93 15.77 -14.84
C ALA A 374 22.36 15.97 -15.36
N LYS A 375 22.57 17.04 -16.14
CA LYS A 375 23.91 17.51 -16.50
C LYS A 375 24.45 18.42 -15.40
N TYR A 376 25.74 18.24 -15.11
CA TYR A 376 26.48 19.02 -14.13
C TYR A 376 27.67 19.70 -14.79
N ILE A 377 27.79 21.01 -14.59
CA ILE A 377 28.97 21.79 -14.97
C ILE A 377 29.36 22.64 -13.76
N THR A 378 30.45 22.28 -13.09
CA THR A 378 30.89 22.90 -11.82
C THR A 378 32.22 23.68 -11.94
N ARG A 379 32.83 23.68 -13.13
CA ARG A 379 34.18 24.20 -13.37
C ARG A 379 34.28 25.74 -13.37
N TYR A 380 33.19 26.46 -13.62
CA TYR A 380 33.21 27.93 -13.76
C TYR A 380 32.75 28.63 -12.47
N LYS A 381 33.65 28.71 -11.47
CA LYS A 381 33.36 29.16 -10.09
C LYS A 381 33.45 30.67 -9.84
N CYS A 382 33.34 31.51 -10.87
CA CYS A 382 33.27 32.96 -10.71
C CYS A 382 31.97 33.36 -10.01
N GLU A 383 32.07 34.26 -9.03
CA GLU A 383 30.97 34.81 -8.22
C GLU A 383 29.81 33.82 -8.02
N ILE A 384 30.00 32.87 -7.09
CA ILE A 384 29.00 31.84 -6.79
C ILE A 384 27.87 32.47 -5.96
N LYS A 385 26.64 32.32 -6.45
CA LYS A 385 25.43 32.61 -5.69
C LYS A 385 24.84 31.30 -5.16
N PRO A 386 25.16 30.87 -3.92
CA PRO A 386 24.75 29.57 -3.43
C PRO A 386 23.22 29.46 -3.35
N LEU A 387 22.68 28.32 -3.77
CA LEU A 387 21.27 28.01 -3.60
C LEU A 387 21.04 27.62 -2.14
N ASN A 388 20.18 28.36 -1.43
CA ASN A 388 19.72 27.98 -0.10
C ASN A 388 18.58 26.94 -0.21
N TYR A 389 18.93 25.73 -0.63
CA TYR A 389 18.03 24.58 -0.65
C TYR A 389 18.39 23.62 0.48
N LYS A 390 17.38 23.23 1.26
CA LYS A 390 17.52 22.23 2.32
C LYS A 390 16.63 21.05 2.01
N MET A 391 17.23 19.86 1.94
CA MET A 391 16.47 18.63 1.80
C MET A 391 16.19 18.03 3.19
N GLY A 392 14.98 17.51 3.36
CA GLY A 392 14.65 16.68 4.52
C GLY A 392 15.30 15.29 4.42
N PRO A 393 15.22 14.47 5.48
CA PRO A 393 15.68 13.10 5.44
C PRO A 393 14.90 12.29 4.38
N LEU A 394 15.52 11.22 3.88
CA LEU A 394 14.85 10.24 3.02
C LEU A 394 13.59 9.72 3.73
N ALA A 395 12.47 9.64 2.99
CA ALA A 395 11.23 9.11 3.52
C ALA A 395 11.35 7.62 3.86
N GLU A 396 10.59 7.16 4.84
CA GLU A 396 10.54 5.75 5.22
C GLU A 396 9.33 5.06 4.59
N PHE A 397 9.51 3.83 4.11
CA PHE A 397 8.45 3.09 3.42
C PHE A 397 7.30 2.64 4.33
N ASP A 398 7.53 2.59 5.64
CA ASP A 398 6.61 1.92 6.58
C ASP A 398 5.60 2.91 7.22
N ASP A 399 5.63 4.18 6.82
CA ASP A 399 4.86 5.25 7.44
C ASP A 399 3.42 5.44 6.91
N VAL A 400 2.93 4.65 5.95
CA VAL A 400 1.67 5.02 5.26
C VAL A 400 0.43 4.22 5.65
N HIS A 401 0.51 2.96 6.11
CA HIS A 401 -0.66 2.26 6.66
C HIS A 401 -0.23 1.20 7.66
N CYS A 402 -0.23 1.54 8.96
CA CYS A 402 -0.06 0.53 9.96
C CYS A 402 -1.37 -0.24 10.19
N GLU A 403 -1.42 -1.51 9.76
CA GLU A 403 -2.58 -2.40 10.00
C GLU A 403 -2.42 -3.26 11.26
N TYR A 404 -1.21 -3.29 11.82
CA TYR A 404 -0.88 -4.09 13.00
C TYR A 404 -0.68 -3.19 14.21
N HIS A 405 -1.72 -3.12 15.02
CA HIS A 405 -1.68 -2.48 16.33
C HIS A 405 -1.73 -3.58 17.38
N SER A 406 -0.62 -3.78 18.08
CA SER A 406 -0.56 -4.68 19.23
C SER A 406 -0.28 -3.88 20.48
N LYS A 407 -1.05 -4.12 21.55
CA LYS A 407 -0.86 -3.46 22.84
C LYS A 407 -0.86 -4.50 23.93
N LEU A 408 0.21 -4.52 24.70
CA LEU A 408 0.36 -5.30 25.91
C LEU A 408 0.30 -4.34 27.10
N ASP A 409 -0.74 -4.48 27.92
CA ASP A 409 -0.88 -3.74 29.16
C ASP A 409 -0.21 -4.54 30.31
N LEU A 410 0.66 -3.86 31.07
CA LEU A 410 1.41 -4.42 32.19
C LEU A 410 1.04 -3.67 33.48
N TYR A 411 1.31 -4.27 34.64
CA TYR A 411 1.15 -3.56 35.90
C TYR A 411 2.17 -2.41 35.97
N GLY A 412 1.67 -1.17 35.89
CA GLY A 412 2.50 0.03 35.89
C GLY A 412 3.11 0.40 34.53
N GLY A 413 2.48 0.04 33.41
CA GLY A 413 2.92 0.46 32.08
C GLY A 413 2.20 -0.22 30.91
N SER A 414 2.61 0.10 29.69
CA SER A 414 2.12 -0.56 28.48
C SER A 414 3.20 -0.60 27.41
N ILE A 415 3.25 -1.67 26.63
CA ILE A 415 4.04 -1.74 25.41
C ILE A 415 3.08 -1.75 24.22
N SER A 416 3.21 -0.79 23.32
CA SER A 416 2.45 -0.71 22.08
C SER A 416 3.39 -0.90 20.91
N LEU A 417 3.02 -1.75 19.96
CA LEU A 417 3.72 -1.94 18.69
C LEU A 417 2.75 -1.57 17.58
N ASP A 418 3.04 -0.44 16.95
CA ASP A 418 2.37 0.06 15.76
C ASP A 418 3.30 -0.20 14.58
N CYS A 419 3.20 -1.42 14.04
CA CYS A 419 4.04 -1.93 12.96
C CYS A 419 5.52 -1.98 13.35
N SER A 420 6.34 -1.06 12.83
CA SER A 420 7.73 -0.94 13.24
C SER A 420 7.93 0.01 14.42
N ARG A 421 6.92 0.79 14.81
CA ARG A 421 7.04 1.75 15.90
C ARG A 421 6.67 1.07 17.22
N MET A 422 7.66 0.86 18.08
CA MET A 422 7.42 0.39 19.44
C MET A 422 7.39 1.58 20.39
N THR A 423 6.32 1.69 21.17
CA THR A 423 6.18 2.66 22.27
C THR A 423 6.07 1.91 23.58
N THR A 424 7.05 2.07 24.46
CA THR A 424 7.01 1.56 25.83
C THR A 424 6.67 2.69 26.78
N LYS A 425 5.54 2.58 27.49
CA LYS A 425 5.13 3.47 28.56
C LYS A 425 5.32 2.80 29.90
N LEU A 426 5.91 3.52 30.84
CA LEU A 426 6.06 3.13 32.24
C LEU A 426 5.28 4.15 33.08
N ASP A 427 4.43 3.68 33.99
CA ASP A 427 3.71 4.48 34.96
C ASP A 427 3.81 3.82 36.34
N LEU A 428 4.78 4.29 37.14
CA LEU A 428 5.00 3.87 38.52
C LEU A 428 4.52 4.96 39.50
N GLY A 429 3.39 5.60 39.19
CA GLY A 429 2.79 6.65 40.02
C GLY A 429 3.52 7.98 39.87
N VAL A 430 4.51 8.26 40.72
CA VAL A 430 5.29 9.51 40.67
C VAL A 430 6.32 9.50 39.55
N PHE A 431 6.64 8.36 38.96
CA PHE A 431 7.53 8.25 37.80
C PHE A 431 6.75 7.81 36.58
N LYS A 432 6.83 8.59 35.51
CA LYS A 432 6.30 8.22 34.20
C LYS A 432 7.42 8.25 33.16
N GLY A 433 7.43 7.30 32.25
CA GLY A 433 8.42 7.23 31.19
C GLY A 433 7.77 6.80 29.88
N THR A 434 8.20 7.39 28.76
CA THR A 434 7.83 6.91 27.43
C THR A 434 9.08 6.76 26.58
N LEU A 435 9.31 5.56 26.04
CA LEU A 435 10.38 5.28 25.08
C LEU A 435 9.73 4.97 23.73
N LYS A 436 10.19 5.63 22.67
CA LYS A 436 9.81 5.31 21.29
C LYS A 436 10.98 4.77 20.50
N GLN A 437 10.75 3.65 19.83
CA GLN A 437 11.74 2.93 19.03
C GLN A 437 11.20 2.60 17.64
N ASP A 438 12.08 2.59 16.66
CA ASP A 438 11.87 2.12 15.30
C ASP A 438 12.52 0.75 15.11
N MET A 439 11.71 -0.30 15.22
CA MET A 439 12.10 -1.71 15.16
C MET A 439 12.60 -2.16 13.78
N ASN A 440 12.55 -1.30 12.75
CA ASN A 440 13.14 -1.59 11.45
C ASN A 440 14.66 -1.39 11.39
N LYS A 441 15.26 -0.83 12.44
CA LYS A 441 16.70 -0.58 12.52
C LYS A 441 17.40 -1.72 13.25
N ASP A 442 18.66 -1.96 12.89
CA ASP A 442 19.40 -3.17 13.28
C ASP A 442 19.92 -3.11 14.72
N THR A 443 20.16 -1.91 15.28
CA THR A 443 20.72 -1.73 16.62
C THR A 443 19.85 -0.84 17.51
N PHE A 444 19.87 -1.05 18.83
CA PHE A 444 19.11 -0.22 19.79
C PHE A 444 19.36 1.29 19.61
N LYS A 445 20.61 1.68 19.32
CA LYS A 445 20.99 3.07 19.09
C LYS A 445 20.30 3.68 17.87
N GLU A 446 20.14 2.91 16.80
CA GLU A 446 19.46 3.34 15.58
C GLU A 446 17.94 3.27 15.73
N GLN A 447 17.45 2.28 16.49
CA GLN A 447 16.03 2.14 16.83
C GLN A 447 15.57 3.31 17.70
N PHE A 448 16.40 3.83 18.60
CA PHE A 448 16.04 4.93 19.49
C PHE A 448 15.56 6.16 18.71
N MET A 449 14.32 6.58 18.98
CA MET A 449 13.76 7.80 18.39
C MET A 449 13.76 8.92 19.42
N ASN A 450 13.07 8.70 20.54
CA ASN A 450 13.03 9.61 21.66
C ASN A 450 12.67 8.88 22.95
N CYS A 451 12.95 9.53 24.06
CA CYS A 451 12.54 9.12 25.39
C CYS A 451 12.05 10.34 26.17
N SER A 452 10.95 10.22 26.87
CA SER A 452 10.52 11.18 27.88
C SER A 452 10.49 10.53 29.26
N VAL A 453 10.96 11.26 30.26
CA VAL A 453 10.88 10.84 31.67
C VAL A 453 10.26 11.99 32.45
N GLU A 454 9.21 11.71 33.20
CA GLU A 454 8.49 12.66 34.05
C GLU A 454 8.51 12.19 35.51
N VAL A 455 8.70 13.14 36.43
CA VAL A 455 8.68 12.93 37.87
C VAL A 455 7.66 13.87 38.50
N GLY A 456 6.60 13.32 39.10
CA GLY A 456 5.60 14.04 39.85
C GLY A 456 6.08 14.32 41.28
N ILE A 457 6.09 15.60 41.68
CA ILE A 457 6.54 16.02 43.00
C ILE A 457 5.31 16.13 43.93
N SER A 458 5.08 15.11 44.75
CA SER A 458 3.92 15.04 45.65
C SER A 458 4.10 15.78 46.98
N LYS A 459 5.33 16.17 47.35
CA LYS A 459 5.67 17.09 48.46
C LYS A 459 6.96 17.83 48.11
N SER A 460 7.07 19.10 48.52
CA SER A 460 8.27 19.93 48.35
C SER A 460 9.49 19.27 49.00
N VAL A 461 10.22 18.49 48.22
CA VAL A 461 11.50 17.89 48.57
C VAL A 461 12.52 18.51 47.63
N GLY A 462 13.37 19.39 48.16
CA GLY A 462 14.46 20.01 47.42
C GLY A 462 15.40 18.93 46.87
N VAL A 463 15.45 18.79 45.55
CA VAL A 463 16.42 17.93 44.87
C VAL A 463 17.72 18.74 44.75
N GLU A 464 18.60 18.63 45.74
CA GLU A 464 19.87 19.39 45.81
C GLU A 464 21.00 18.85 44.92
N LYS A 465 20.78 17.82 44.08
CA LYS A 465 21.84 17.24 43.24
C LYS A 465 21.42 17.00 41.79
N GLY A 466 21.77 17.96 40.93
CA GLY A 466 21.69 17.92 39.47
C GLY A 466 21.81 19.33 38.88
N PRO A 467 22.12 19.50 37.58
CA PRO A 467 22.38 20.81 36.96
C PRO A 467 21.16 21.75 36.86
N LEU A 468 20.03 21.39 37.45
CA LEU A 468 18.74 22.08 37.36
C LEU A 468 18.35 22.63 38.74
N LYS A 469 18.55 23.93 38.96
CA LYS A 469 17.91 24.69 40.04
C LYS A 469 16.57 25.23 39.53
N ALA A 470 15.53 24.39 39.57
CA ALA A 470 14.16 24.83 39.36
C ALA A 470 13.38 24.59 40.66
N GLU A 471 12.95 25.65 41.34
CA GLU A 471 12.07 25.58 42.51
C GLU A 471 10.67 25.15 42.06
N ALA A 472 10.47 23.84 41.94
CA ALA A 472 9.17 23.29 41.59
C ALA A 472 8.28 23.20 42.83
N THR A 473 7.10 23.82 42.76
CA THR A 473 6.09 23.84 43.82
C THR A 473 5.35 22.51 43.93
N ALA A 474 4.82 22.19 45.12
CA ALA A 474 4.08 20.96 45.37
C ALA A 474 2.94 20.76 44.34
N GLY A 475 2.91 19.59 43.69
CA GLY A 475 1.97 19.29 42.60
C GLY A 475 2.50 19.57 41.18
N ALA A 476 3.74 20.05 41.04
CA ALA A 476 4.40 20.17 39.75
C ALA A 476 5.02 18.83 39.29
N THR A 477 4.97 18.57 37.99
CA THR A 477 5.68 17.47 37.32
C THR A 477 6.84 18.05 36.54
N ILE A 478 8.05 17.54 36.78
CA ILE A 478 9.23 17.89 35.98
C ILE A 478 9.48 16.75 35.00
N GLY A 479 9.60 17.05 33.71
CA GLY A 479 9.93 16.10 32.66
C GLY A 479 11.21 16.47 31.92
N ALA A 480 11.88 15.48 31.37
CA ALA A 480 12.97 15.65 30.42
C ALA A 480 12.67 14.84 29.15
N GLU A 481 12.82 15.49 27.99
CA GLU A 481 12.75 14.86 26.67
C GLU A 481 14.15 14.68 26.10
N PHE A 482 14.41 13.50 25.56
CA PHE A 482 15.66 13.13 24.92
C PHE A 482 15.39 12.68 23.49
N ASP A 483 16.23 13.09 22.55
CA ASP A 483 16.26 12.60 21.17
C ASP A 483 17.64 12.01 20.83
N ARG A 484 17.85 11.68 19.55
CA ARG A 484 19.11 11.08 19.08
C ARG A 484 20.37 11.93 19.32
N LYS A 485 20.22 13.22 19.62
CA LYS A 485 21.32 14.17 19.90
C LYS A 485 21.53 14.41 21.40
N GLY A 486 20.71 13.82 22.27
CA GLY A 486 20.79 13.96 23.73
C GLY A 486 19.56 14.64 24.30
N LEU A 487 19.75 15.47 25.34
CA LEU A 487 18.66 16.22 25.98
C LEU A 487 18.09 17.23 24.97
N LYS A 488 16.83 17.01 24.58
CA LYS A 488 16.09 17.87 23.66
C LYS A 488 15.39 19.00 24.41
N ASP A 489 14.75 18.68 25.54
CA ASP A 489 14.02 19.66 26.34
C ASP A 489 13.86 19.23 27.80
N VAL A 490 13.57 20.19 28.68
CA VAL A 490 13.11 19.96 30.06
C VAL A 490 11.79 20.70 30.21
N VAL A 491 10.73 19.99 30.60
CA VAL A 491 9.38 20.51 30.72
C VAL A 491 8.94 20.57 32.18
N VAL A 492 8.24 21.63 32.57
CA VAL A 492 7.57 21.71 33.88
C VAL A 492 6.07 21.83 33.64
N LYS A 493 5.29 20.92 34.23
CA LYS A 493 3.84 20.93 34.22
C LYS A 493 3.33 21.29 35.61
N ALA A 494 2.56 22.35 35.74
CA ALA A 494 1.98 22.76 37.02
C ALA A 494 0.51 22.31 37.08
N GLY A 495 0.17 21.45 38.05
CA GLY A 495 -1.21 21.11 38.38
C GLY A 495 -1.90 22.20 39.21
N VAL A 496 -3.22 22.24 39.11
CA VAL A 496 -4.16 23.21 39.71
C VAL A 496 -3.73 23.77 41.07
N GLY A 497 -3.64 25.10 41.16
CA GLY A 497 -3.63 25.86 42.42
C GLY A 497 -2.30 26.45 42.87
N VAL A 498 -1.23 26.42 42.07
CA VAL A 498 0.06 26.98 42.51
C VAL A 498 0.66 27.97 41.51
N SER A 499 0.92 29.18 42.00
CA SER A 499 1.58 30.27 41.28
C SER A 499 3.08 29.99 41.14
N ALA A 500 3.50 29.49 39.96
CA ALA A 500 4.91 29.53 39.57
C ALA A 500 5.19 30.89 38.91
N GLY A 501 5.86 31.78 39.63
CA GLY A 501 6.10 33.16 39.21
C GLY A 501 7.24 33.29 38.19
N ALA A 502 6.91 33.83 37.02
CA ALA A 502 7.70 34.82 36.26
C ALA A 502 6.86 35.37 35.08
N GLY A 503 5.74 36.05 35.36
CA GLY A 503 4.92 36.73 34.34
C GLY A 503 3.43 36.84 34.70
N PRO A 504 2.67 37.82 34.16
CA PRO A 504 1.36 38.22 34.66
C PRO A 504 0.19 37.36 34.15
N ALA A 505 0.38 36.05 33.99
CA ALA A 505 -0.67 35.16 33.49
C ALA A 505 -1.28 34.34 34.63
N THR A 506 -2.44 34.77 35.13
CA THR A 506 -3.30 33.97 36.02
C THR A 506 -3.93 32.82 35.23
N VAL A 507 -3.65 31.58 35.61
CA VAL A 507 -4.25 30.38 35.01
C VAL A 507 -5.59 30.10 35.70
N GLU A 508 -6.68 30.05 34.93
CA GLU A 508 -8.01 29.70 35.44
C GLU A 508 -8.14 28.20 35.78
N ALA A 509 -9.09 27.87 36.65
CA ALA A 509 -9.35 26.50 37.09
C ALA A 509 -9.72 25.58 35.91
N GLY A 510 -8.95 24.51 35.71
CA GLY A 510 -9.17 23.51 34.65
C GLY A 510 -8.22 23.59 33.44
N VAL A 511 -7.16 24.40 33.54
CA VAL A 511 -6.12 24.54 32.50
C VAL A 511 -4.79 23.96 33.01
N GLU A 512 -4.23 22.99 32.31
CA GLU A 512 -2.88 22.46 32.52
C GLU A 512 -1.88 23.27 31.68
N GLY A 513 -0.86 23.84 32.34
CA GLY A 513 0.19 24.61 31.69
C GLY A 513 1.50 23.83 31.61
N THR A 514 2.07 23.68 30.41
CA THR A 514 3.41 23.12 30.19
C THR A 514 4.39 24.22 29.79
N ILE A 515 5.54 24.28 30.45
CA ILE A 515 6.61 25.24 30.15
C ILE A 515 7.86 24.48 29.70
N SER A 516 8.34 24.75 28.49
CA SER A 516 9.66 24.33 28.01
C SER A 516 10.74 25.22 28.59
N ILE A 517 11.72 24.63 29.28
CA ILE A 517 12.84 25.36 29.88
C ILE A 517 13.92 25.68 28.82
N ILE A 518 14.08 24.86 27.77
CA ILE A 518 15.10 25.09 26.75
C ILE A 518 14.61 26.08 25.69
N SER A 519 13.35 25.95 25.24
CA SER A 519 12.81 26.81 24.18
C SER A 519 12.02 28.01 24.70
N GLY A 520 11.64 28.02 25.98
CA GLY A 520 10.77 29.05 26.56
C GLY A 520 9.31 28.98 26.10
N ALA A 521 8.94 27.98 25.30
CA ALA A 521 7.58 27.82 24.80
C ALA A 521 6.63 27.40 25.93
N THR A 522 5.49 28.08 26.02
CA THR A 522 4.41 27.77 26.98
C THR A 522 3.17 27.29 26.24
N THR A 523 2.64 26.13 26.62
CA THR A 523 1.37 25.60 26.10
C THR A 523 0.35 25.45 27.23
N PHE A 524 -0.91 25.80 26.94
CA PHE A 524 -2.03 25.70 27.86
C PHE A 524 -3.07 24.74 27.24
N GLU A 525 -3.41 23.65 27.93
CA GLU A 525 -4.51 22.75 27.55
C GLU A 525 -5.64 22.86 28.58
N GLY A 526 -6.84 23.23 28.14
CA GLY A 526 -8.02 23.34 28.99
C GLY A 526 -9.16 22.46 28.51
N SER A 527 -9.80 21.72 29.41
CA SER A 527 -11.03 20.97 29.12
C SER A 527 -12.26 21.88 29.19
N GLY A 528 -12.40 22.81 28.24
CA GLY A 528 -13.55 23.69 28.16
C GLY A 528 -14.77 23.00 27.54
N ILE A 529 -15.80 22.70 28.35
CA ILE A 529 -17.17 22.50 27.86
C ILE A 529 -17.72 23.88 27.51
N LEU A 530 -17.93 24.15 26.22
CA LEU A 530 -18.74 25.29 25.77
C LEU A 530 -20.19 25.10 26.26
N ARG A 531 -20.61 25.86 27.28
CA ARG A 531 -22.02 26.09 27.57
C ARG A 531 -22.39 27.51 27.11
N LYS A 532 -23.12 27.51 25.98
CA LYS A 532 -23.74 28.60 25.20
C LYS A 532 -22.83 29.61 24.53
#